data_AF-A0A4R2JCZ3-F1
#
_entry.id   AF-A0A4R2JCZ3-F1
#
_cell.length_a   1.000
_cell.length_b   1.000
_cell.length_c   1.000
_cell.angle_alpha   90.00
_cell.angle_beta   90.00
_cell.angle_gamma   90.00
#
_symmetry.space_group_name_H-M   'P 1'
#
loop_
_entity.id
_entity.type
_entity.pdbx_description
1 polymer ?
#
loop_
_entity_poly.entity_id
_entity_poly.type
_entity_poly.pdbx_seq_one_letter_code
_entity_poly.pdbx_strand_id
1 'polypeptide(L)'
;MMPARPNLDVAGSRDDPHAQARRARQQPLLLHSMSVFREIFEIVFAHRAISTVVEVGVESGQVSGIYAELGASTVYCVDPAPSDQLRATLTANPTLQLVETPSPQVLSELPVGELYVLDGDHNYAVLAAELDWIMAHAPDAAIVLHDVLWPWARRDLYYQPSRLDPDQRHPDSADGPTVWHDDLTPAGFVGAGAFTTARHAGGDANGVLTAVEDALSHHQDDGWHLELVPAIFGMGIVYRRASPAAAELTAALGPYSNSRLLHAMENNRIALYTRVLQMQYEAAAHANDADQLANTVAAQQKHIARLQAQLSAAGIDTDSAAPGATSTSA
;
A
#
# COMPACT_ATOMS: atom_id res chain seq x y z
N MET A 1 -2.83 36.90 -1.94
CA MET A 1 -3.50 36.60 -3.21
C MET A 1 -3.53 35.08 -3.30
N MET A 2 -4.67 34.44 -3.02
CA MET A 2 -4.75 32.98 -3.08
C MET A 2 -4.48 32.53 -4.52
N PRO A 3 -3.64 31.51 -4.76
CA PRO A 3 -3.54 30.92 -6.08
C PRO A 3 -4.94 30.43 -6.49
N ALA A 4 -5.29 30.67 -7.76
CA ALA A 4 -6.55 30.19 -8.30
C ALA A 4 -6.62 28.67 -8.07
N ARG A 5 -7.67 28.20 -7.37
CA ARG A 5 -7.92 26.76 -7.23
C ARG A 5 -7.91 26.16 -8.65
N PRO A 6 -7.09 25.15 -8.94
CA PRO A 6 -7.15 24.49 -10.24
C PRO A 6 -8.59 24.05 -10.47
N ASN A 7 -9.14 24.39 -11.64
CA ASN A 7 -10.52 24.12 -11.98
C ASN A 7 -10.71 22.61 -12.07
N LEU A 8 -11.07 21.99 -10.95
CA LEU A 8 -11.40 20.59 -10.82
C LEU A 8 -12.82 20.40 -11.38
N ASP A 9 -12.98 20.55 -12.70
CA ASP A 9 -14.18 20.08 -13.41
C ASP A 9 -14.18 18.54 -13.42
N VAL A 10 -14.38 17.94 -12.25
CA VAL A 10 -14.21 16.51 -11.96
C VAL A 10 -15.46 15.70 -12.29
N ALA A 11 -16.63 16.33 -12.33
CA ALA A 11 -17.93 15.66 -12.48
C ALA A 11 -18.38 15.44 -13.94
N GLY A 12 -17.61 15.93 -14.94
CA GLY A 12 -18.09 16.04 -16.31
C GLY A 12 -19.00 17.24 -16.53
N SER A 13 -19.19 17.65 -17.79
CA SER A 13 -20.05 18.79 -18.15
C SER A 13 -21.31 18.31 -18.85
N ARG A 14 -22.25 19.23 -19.10
CA ARG A 14 -23.44 18.94 -19.93
C ARG A 14 -23.05 18.43 -21.33
N ASP A 15 -21.97 18.98 -21.90
CA ASP A 15 -21.50 18.65 -23.25
C ASP A 15 -20.50 17.48 -23.27
N ASP A 16 -19.96 17.10 -22.11
CA ASP A 16 -19.13 15.91 -21.91
C ASP A 16 -19.48 15.16 -20.62
N PRO A 17 -20.63 14.46 -20.57
CA PRO A 17 -21.14 13.83 -19.36
C PRO A 17 -20.33 12.59 -18.92
N HIS A 18 -19.39 12.12 -19.76
CA HIS A 18 -18.59 10.93 -19.49
C HIS A 18 -17.14 11.24 -19.11
N ALA A 19 -16.76 12.51 -18.97
CA ALA A 19 -15.39 12.91 -18.63
C ALA A 19 -14.91 12.25 -17.33
N GLN A 20 -15.75 12.26 -16.29
CA GLN A 20 -15.44 11.63 -15.01
C GLN A 20 -15.18 10.13 -15.17
N ALA A 21 -16.07 9.41 -15.86
CA ALA A 21 -15.94 7.98 -16.07
C ALA A 21 -14.68 7.62 -16.87
N ARG A 22 -14.30 8.43 -17.87
CA ARG A 22 -13.06 8.21 -18.63
C ARG A 22 -11.82 8.44 -17.77
N ARG A 23 -11.78 9.50 -16.96
CA ARG A 23 -10.68 9.75 -16.02
C ARG A 23 -10.55 8.62 -14.99
N ALA A 24 -11.66 8.16 -14.43
CA ALA A 24 -11.66 7.05 -13.47
C ALA A 24 -11.03 5.77 -14.06
N ARG A 25 -11.27 5.46 -15.35
CA ARG A 25 -10.66 4.29 -16.02
C ARG A 25 -9.16 4.42 -16.30
N GLN A 26 -8.61 5.64 -16.24
CA GLN A 26 -7.19 5.90 -16.46
C GLN A 26 -6.38 5.90 -15.16
N GLN A 27 -7.04 5.89 -14.01
CA GLN A 27 -6.39 5.83 -12.72
C GLN A 27 -5.95 4.39 -12.40
N PRO A 28 -4.86 4.20 -11.65
CA PRO A 28 -4.53 2.89 -11.11
C PRO A 28 -5.64 2.42 -10.16
N LEU A 29 -5.90 1.12 -10.14
CA LEU A 29 -6.88 0.53 -9.23
C LEU A 29 -6.42 0.62 -7.77
N LEU A 30 -5.11 0.48 -7.54
CA LEU A 30 -4.48 0.64 -6.24
C LEU A 30 -4.02 2.09 -6.05
N LEU A 31 -4.82 2.87 -5.35
CA LEU A 31 -4.36 4.10 -4.72
C LEU A 31 -3.61 3.74 -3.44
N HIS A 32 -2.39 4.25 -3.30
CA HIS A 32 -1.48 3.97 -2.18
C HIS A 32 -0.47 5.10 -1.90
N SER A 33 -0.36 6.10 -2.78
CA SER A 33 0.67 7.14 -2.66
C SER A 33 0.19 8.31 -1.81
N MET A 34 1.06 8.83 -0.95
CA MET A 34 0.84 10.06 -0.18
C MET A 34 0.54 11.31 -1.03
N SER A 35 0.86 11.29 -2.34
CA SER A 35 0.52 12.38 -3.27
C SER A 35 -0.97 12.69 -3.35
N VAL A 36 -1.85 11.72 -3.10
CA VAL A 36 -3.31 11.92 -3.13
C VAL A 36 -3.80 12.83 -2.01
N PHE A 37 -2.99 13.04 -0.97
CA PHE A 37 -3.31 13.89 0.18
C PHE A 37 -2.75 15.30 0.07
N ARG A 38 -2.42 15.79 -1.13
CA ARG A 38 -1.94 17.17 -1.35
C ARG A 38 -2.81 18.22 -0.64
N GLU A 39 -4.12 18.10 -0.69
CA GLU A 39 -5.05 19.04 -0.03
C GLU A 39 -4.87 19.06 1.49
N ILE A 40 -4.51 17.92 2.10
CA ILE A 40 -4.25 17.83 3.53
C ILE A 40 -2.89 18.46 3.86
N PHE A 41 -1.87 18.23 3.03
CA PHE A 41 -0.59 18.93 3.18
C PHE A 41 -0.75 20.45 3.03
N GLU A 42 -1.57 20.94 2.10
CA GLU A 42 -1.90 22.36 1.97
C GLU A 42 -2.49 22.93 3.27
N ILE A 43 -3.37 22.18 3.94
CA ILE A 43 -3.92 22.56 5.25
C ILE A 43 -2.80 22.62 6.30
N VAL A 44 -1.91 21.63 6.34
CA VAL A 44 -0.80 21.58 7.30
C VAL A 44 0.16 22.77 7.10
N PHE A 45 0.59 23.03 5.86
CA PHE A 45 1.45 24.18 5.52
C PHE A 45 0.77 25.54 5.75
N ALA A 46 -0.55 25.63 5.65
CA ALA A 46 -1.27 26.87 5.94
C ALA A 46 -1.27 27.23 7.44
N HIS A 47 -1.12 26.25 8.33
CA HIS A 47 -1.20 26.44 9.79
C HIS A 47 0.12 26.21 10.52
N ARG A 48 1.19 25.83 9.80
CA ARG A 48 2.54 25.61 10.33
C ARG A 48 3.57 26.29 9.44
N ALA A 49 4.53 26.96 10.05
CA ALA A 49 5.67 27.52 9.33
C ALA A 49 6.67 26.39 9.02
N ILE A 50 6.51 25.72 7.89
CA ILE A 50 7.32 24.58 7.49
C ILE A 50 8.38 25.03 6.50
N SER A 51 9.65 24.84 6.86
CA SER A 51 10.79 25.15 6.01
C SER A 51 11.62 23.90 5.73
N THR A 52 11.74 23.02 6.72
CA THR A 52 12.48 21.77 6.69
C THR A 52 11.51 20.60 6.82
N VAL A 53 11.52 19.72 5.82
CA VAL A 53 10.75 18.47 5.82
C VAL A 53 11.70 17.29 5.86
N VAL A 54 11.37 16.28 6.65
CA VAL A 54 12.03 14.96 6.60
C VAL A 54 11.00 13.95 6.13
N GLU A 55 11.19 13.41 4.93
CA GLU A 55 10.33 12.38 4.33
C GLU A 55 11.05 11.03 4.40
N VAL A 56 10.43 10.05 5.04
CA VAL A 56 10.89 8.68 5.14
C VAL A 56 10.00 7.82 4.24
N GLY A 57 10.61 7.09 3.31
CA GLY A 57 9.88 6.30 2.31
C GLY A 57 9.54 7.13 1.08
N VAL A 58 10.53 7.41 0.25
CA VAL A 58 10.42 8.37 -0.87
C VAL A 58 9.83 7.72 -2.12
N GLU A 59 10.00 6.39 -2.26
CA GLU A 59 9.54 5.58 -3.38
C GLU A 59 9.97 6.14 -4.76
N SER A 60 9.09 6.87 -5.44
CA SER A 60 9.33 7.45 -6.75
C SER A 60 9.85 8.91 -6.71
N GLY A 61 9.82 9.56 -5.54
CA GLY A 61 10.21 10.97 -5.35
C GLY A 61 9.18 11.97 -5.86
N GLN A 62 8.04 11.52 -6.39
CA GLN A 62 6.97 12.40 -6.87
C GLN A 62 6.29 13.17 -5.73
N VAL A 63 6.15 12.54 -4.56
CA VAL A 63 5.53 13.16 -3.38
C VAL A 63 6.43 14.26 -2.82
N SER A 64 7.75 14.04 -2.77
CA SER A 64 8.73 14.99 -2.24
C SER A 64 8.64 16.39 -2.85
N GLY A 65 8.36 16.46 -4.16
CA GLY A 65 8.20 17.71 -4.89
C GLY A 65 7.02 18.56 -4.40
N ILE A 66 5.97 17.94 -3.86
CA ILE A 66 4.80 18.64 -3.32
C ILE A 66 5.24 19.56 -2.18
N TYR A 67 6.10 19.11 -1.28
CA TYR A 67 6.52 19.92 -0.13
C TYR A 67 7.32 21.15 -0.56
N ALA A 68 8.18 21.00 -1.57
CA ALA A 68 8.91 22.12 -2.17
C ALA A 68 7.94 23.13 -2.82
N GLU A 69 6.93 22.65 -3.56
CA GLU A 69 5.88 23.50 -4.14
C GLU A 69 5.05 24.24 -3.08
N LEU A 70 4.83 23.62 -1.93
CA LEU A 70 4.10 24.21 -0.80
C LEU A 70 4.95 25.20 0.03
N GLY A 71 6.24 25.31 -0.26
CA GLY A 71 7.12 26.33 0.30
C GLY A 71 8.24 25.82 1.22
N ALA A 72 8.44 24.50 1.33
CA ALA A 72 9.61 23.97 2.02
C ALA A 72 10.90 24.41 1.31
N SER A 73 11.87 24.90 2.08
CA SER A 73 13.17 25.31 1.57
C SER A 73 14.14 24.12 1.45
N THR A 74 13.93 23.07 2.23
CA THR A 74 14.71 21.83 2.18
C THR A 74 13.83 20.64 2.53
N VAL A 75 13.96 19.56 1.75
CA VAL A 75 13.31 18.28 2.00
C VAL A 75 14.40 17.21 2.05
N TYR A 76 14.59 16.58 3.22
CA TYR A 76 15.44 15.42 3.38
C TYR A 76 14.64 14.17 3.00
N CYS A 77 14.96 13.62 1.83
CA CYS A 77 14.35 12.43 1.26
C CYS A 77 15.13 11.20 1.75
N VAL A 78 14.66 10.57 2.83
CA VAL A 78 15.25 9.38 3.43
C VAL A 78 14.74 8.12 2.72
N ASP A 79 15.62 7.56 1.89
CA ASP A 79 15.39 6.28 1.22
C ASP A 79 16.70 5.49 1.22
N PRO A 80 16.78 4.38 1.97
CA PRO A 80 18.02 3.67 2.18
C PRO A 80 18.33 2.63 1.09
N ALA A 81 17.53 2.52 0.05
CA ALA A 81 17.81 1.69 -1.12
C ALA A 81 17.24 2.32 -2.40
N PRO A 82 17.64 3.55 -2.74
CA PRO A 82 16.95 4.32 -3.77
C PRO A 82 17.32 3.78 -5.15
N SER A 83 16.32 3.71 -6.03
CA SER A 83 16.53 3.37 -7.43
C SER A 83 17.30 4.45 -8.20
N ASP A 84 17.93 4.11 -9.31
CA ASP A 84 18.59 5.08 -10.19
C ASP A 84 17.63 6.16 -10.69
N GLN A 85 16.37 5.79 -10.94
CA GLN A 85 15.32 6.72 -11.32
C GLN A 85 14.99 7.70 -10.20
N LEU A 86 14.91 7.23 -8.95
CA LEU A 86 14.71 8.11 -7.80
C LEU A 86 15.87 9.09 -7.65
N ARG A 87 17.12 8.62 -7.72
CA ARG A 87 18.31 9.49 -7.66
C ARG A 87 18.28 10.58 -8.72
N ALA A 88 17.93 10.22 -9.96
CA ALA A 88 17.82 11.17 -11.07
C ALA A 88 16.71 12.21 -10.81
N THR A 89 15.56 11.77 -10.27
CA THR A 89 14.42 12.64 -9.93
C THR A 89 14.80 13.66 -8.87
N LEU A 90 15.44 13.22 -7.78
CA LEU A 90 15.84 14.13 -6.69
C LEU A 90 16.95 15.09 -7.12
N THR A 91 17.93 14.64 -7.91
CA THR A 91 19.02 15.49 -8.42
C THR A 91 18.50 16.65 -9.29
N ALA A 92 17.35 16.49 -9.94
CA ALA A 92 16.74 17.53 -10.76
C ALA A 92 16.16 18.70 -9.93
N ASN A 93 15.99 18.54 -8.61
CA ASN A 93 15.44 19.56 -7.74
C ASN A 93 16.37 19.82 -6.54
N PRO A 94 17.06 20.97 -6.47
CA PRO A 94 18.04 21.25 -5.41
C PRO A 94 17.43 21.38 -4.01
N THR A 95 16.10 21.55 -3.90
CA THR A 95 15.40 21.52 -2.61
C THR A 95 15.34 20.11 -2.02
N LEU A 96 15.47 19.07 -2.84
CA LEU A 96 15.39 17.67 -2.42
C LEU A 96 16.79 17.11 -2.15
N GLN A 97 17.00 16.59 -0.95
CA GLN A 97 18.28 16.07 -0.48
C GLN A 97 18.13 14.59 -0.18
N LEU A 98 18.74 13.74 -1.01
CA LEU A 98 18.70 12.28 -0.81
C LEU A 98 19.55 11.88 0.40
N VAL A 99 18.99 11.03 1.26
CA VAL A 99 19.63 10.45 2.43
C VAL A 99 19.47 8.93 2.39
N GLU A 100 20.58 8.21 2.27
CA GLU A 100 20.58 6.75 2.04
C GLU A 100 20.78 5.91 3.30
N THR A 101 20.67 6.54 4.46
CA THR A 101 20.81 5.87 5.76
C THR A 101 19.40 5.55 6.29
N PRO A 102 19.17 4.36 6.90
CA PRO A 102 17.88 4.03 7.50
C PRO A 102 17.41 5.10 8.50
N SER A 103 16.11 5.38 8.50
CA SER A 103 15.50 6.48 9.26
C SER A 103 15.80 6.47 10.76
N PRO A 104 15.66 5.35 11.51
CA PRO A 104 15.99 5.36 12.94
C PRO A 104 17.43 5.80 13.25
N GLN A 105 18.37 5.56 12.32
CA GLN A 105 19.77 5.91 12.49
C GLN A 105 19.99 7.38 12.13
N VAL A 106 19.46 7.81 10.98
CA VAL A 106 19.80 9.12 10.42
C VAL A 106 19.02 10.28 11.03
N LEU A 107 17.86 10.03 11.66
CA LEU A 107 17.06 11.08 12.28
C LEU A 107 17.88 11.94 13.26
N SER A 108 18.79 11.32 14.02
CA SER A 108 19.68 12.02 14.95
C SER A 108 20.79 12.87 14.30
N GLU A 109 21.05 12.67 13.02
CA GLU A 109 22.10 13.35 12.25
C GLU A 109 21.54 14.51 11.40
N LEU A 110 20.25 14.45 11.07
CA LEU A 110 19.57 15.49 10.30
C LEU A 110 19.19 16.69 11.19
N PRO A 111 19.07 17.90 10.61
CA PRO A 111 18.42 18.99 11.30
C PRO A 111 17.00 18.61 11.73
N VAL A 112 16.59 19.11 12.90
CA VAL A 112 15.21 18.97 13.36
C VAL A 112 14.29 19.67 12.35
N GLY A 113 13.35 18.92 11.78
CA GLY A 113 12.36 19.41 10.82
C GLY A 113 11.10 19.92 11.49
N GLU A 114 10.33 20.75 10.79
CA GLU A 114 9.00 21.16 11.23
C GLU A 114 7.90 20.19 10.76
N LEU A 115 8.20 19.38 9.75
CA LEU A 115 7.33 18.33 9.24
C LEU A 115 8.12 17.04 9.04
N TYR A 116 7.63 15.96 9.63
CA TYR A 116 8.08 14.60 9.36
C TYR A 116 6.98 13.85 8.61
N VAL A 117 7.31 13.21 7.50
CA VAL A 117 6.39 12.35 6.75
C VAL A 117 6.94 10.93 6.80
N LEU A 118 6.19 10.02 7.42
CA LEU A 118 6.59 8.64 7.66
C LEU A 118 5.71 7.70 6.82
N ASP A 119 6.27 7.23 5.71
CA ASP A 119 5.66 6.27 4.77
C ASP A 119 6.70 5.25 4.27
N GLY A 120 7.65 4.90 5.16
CA GLY A 120 8.73 3.96 4.85
C GLY A 120 8.38 2.52 5.20
N ASP A 121 8.84 2.09 6.37
CA ASP A 121 8.62 0.74 6.88
C ASP A 121 7.26 0.63 7.57
N HIS A 122 6.39 -0.25 7.08
CA HIS A 122 5.06 -0.50 7.67
C HIS A 122 5.10 -1.55 8.78
N ASN A 123 6.01 -1.40 9.74
CA ASN A 123 6.10 -2.26 10.92
C ASN A 123 6.32 -1.44 12.20
N TYR A 124 5.88 -2.03 13.31
CA TYR A 124 5.93 -1.39 14.62
C TYR A 124 7.36 -1.01 15.04
N ALA A 125 8.33 -1.92 14.89
CA ALA A 125 9.67 -1.75 15.45
C ALA A 125 10.40 -0.51 14.90
N VAL A 126 10.30 -0.27 13.60
CA VAL A 126 10.91 0.91 12.97
C VAL A 126 10.13 2.16 13.35
N LEU A 127 8.81 2.15 13.19
CA LEU A 127 8.00 3.34 13.41
C LEU A 127 8.01 3.81 14.86
N ALA A 128 8.00 2.89 15.83
CA ALA A 128 8.12 3.24 17.24
C ALA A 128 9.45 3.97 17.52
N ALA A 129 10.57 3.51 16.96
CA ALA A 129 11.87 4.17 17.13
C ALA A 129 11.92 5.56 16.48
N GLU A 130 11.28 5.74 15.33
CA GLU A 130 11.15 7.05 14.68
C GLU A 130 10.31 8.01 15.52
N LEU A 131 9.14 7.57 15.97
CA LEU A 131 8.22 8.38 16.78
C LEU A 131 8.85 8.77 18.12
N ASP A 132 9.47 7.83 18.83
CA ASP A 132 10.17 8.09 20.09
C ASP A 132 11.23 9.18 19.93
N TRP A 133 12.02 9.12 18.85
CA TRP A 133 13.04 10.14 18.58
C TRP A 133 12.39 11.49 18.26
N ILE A 134 11.44 11.53 17.32
CA ILE A 134 10.82 12.78 16.86
C ILE A 134 10.07 13.47 18.01
N MET A 135 9.28 12.73 18.80
CA MET A 135 8.46 13.30 19.86
C MET A 135 9.30 13.88 21.02
N ALA A 136 10.50 13.32 21.23
CA ALA A 136 11.45 13.81 22.22
C ALA A 136 12.29 15.02 21.74
N HIS A 137 12.65 15.07 20.46
CA HIS A 137 13.62 16.06 19.94
C HIS A 137 13.01 17.17 19.08
N ALA A 138 11.80 16.95 18.54
CA ALA A 138 11.08 17.86 17.66
C ALA A 138 9.67 18.18 18.22
N PRO A 139 9.57 18.76 19.43
CA PRO A 139 8.29 18.97 20.13
C PRO A 139 7.28 19.86 19.38
N ASP A 140 7.77 20.71 18.48
CA ASP A 140 6.94 21.64 17.70
C ASP A 140 6.60 21.13 16.30
N ALA A 141 7.08 19.92 15.94
CA ALA A 141 6.86 19.36 14.62
C ALA A 141 5.44 18.81 14.42
N ALA A 142 5.01 18.76 13.16
CA ALA A 142 3.92 17.90 12.74
C ALA A 142 4.50 16.58 12.19
N ILE A 143 3.90 15.46 12.56
CA ILE A 143 4.24 14.14 12.03
C ILE A 143 3.06 13.66 11.21
N VAL A 144 3.29 13.31 9.96
CA VAL A 144 2.30 12.76 9.05
C VAL A 144 2.67 11.31 8.79
N LEU A 145 1.71 10.41 8.93
CA LEU A 145 1.88 8.98 8.75
C LEU A 145 0.92 8.45 7.70
N HIS A 146 1.33 7.46 6.93
CA HIS A 146 0.44 6.69 6.08
C HIS A 146 0.12 5.32 6.71
N ASP A 147 -0.83 4.59 6.13
CA ASP A 147 -1.17 3.22 6.49
C ASP A 147 -1.62 3.01 7.95
N VAL A 148 -2.26 4.04 8.53
CA VAL A 148 -2.86 3.98 9.87
C VAL A 148 -4.24 3.29 9.89
N LEU A 149 -4.71 2.77 8.75
CA LEU A 149 -5.88 1.88 8.62
C LEU A 149 -5.47 0.51 8.03
N TRP A 150 -6.47 -0.31 7.72
CA TRP A 150 -6.25 -1.65 7.15
C TRP A 150 -5.41 -1.55 5.86
N PRO A 151 -4.44 -2.45 5.61
CA PRO A 151 -4.13 -3.62 6.44
C PRO A 151 -3.08 -3.37 7.53
N TRP A 152 -2.25 -2.33 7.41
CA TRP A 152 -1.02 -2.23 8.21
C TRP A 152 -1.19 -1.55 9.56
N ALA A 153 -2.33 -0.90 9.82
CA ALA A 153 -2.63 -0.32 11.13
C ALA A 153 -2.37 -1.27 12.29
N ARG A 154 -2.75 -2.53 12.10
CA ARG A 154 -2.72 -3.59 13.12
C ARG A 154 -1.93 -4.80 12.67
N ARG A 155 -1.09 -4.69 11.64
CA ARG A 155 -0.33 -5.82 11.10
C ARG A 155 0.96 -5.34 10.50
N ASP A 156 2.07 -5.89 10.93
CA ASP A 156 3.37 -5.57 10.35
C ASP A 156 3.54 -6.14 8.94
N LEU A 157 4.28 -5.39 8.14
CA LEU A 157 4.87 -5.79 6.87
C LEU A 157 6.39 -5.77 6.98
N TYR A 158 7.05 -6.77 6.40
CA TYR A 158 8.51 -6.89 6.37
C TYR A 158 8.99 -6.99 4.92
N TYR A 159 9.67 -5.94 4.43
CA TYR A 159 10.34 -5.99 3.13
C TYR A 159 11.36 -7.13 3.06
N GLN A 160 11.61 -7.64 1.85
CA GLN A 160 12.49 -8.78 1.64
C GLN A 160 13.72 -8.40 0.78
N PRO A 161 14.95 -8.63 1.27
CA PRO A 161 15.28 -9.14 2.59
C PRO A 161 15.02 -8.11 3.70
N SER A 162 14.51 -8.58 4.85
CA SER A 162 14.25 -7.72 6.01
C SER A 162 15.56 -7.26 6.65
N ARG A 163 15.60 -5.99 7.06
CA ARG A 163 16.72 -5.39 7.81
C ARG A 163 16.58 -5.53 9.32
N LEU A 164 15.37 -5.84 9.79
CA LEU A 164 15.09 -6.08 11.19
C LEU A 164 15.68 -7.41 11.65
N ASP A 165 16.19 -7.41 12.88
CA ASP A 165 16.61 -8.63 13.54
C ASP A 165 15.41 -9.58 13.74
N PRO A 166 15.63 -10.91 13.79
CA PRO A 166 14.54 -11.88 13.93
C PRO A 166 13.66 -11.70 15.18
N ASP A 167 14.19 -11.12 16.26
CA ASP A 167 13.46 -10.85 17.51
C ASP A 167 12.60 -9.58 17.46
N GLN A 168 12.83 -8.71 16.48
CA GLN A 168 12.02 -7.53 16.20
C GLN A 168 10.85 -7.81 15.24
N ARG A 169 10.66 -9.09 14.85
CA ARG A 169 9.65 -9.50 13.89
C ARG A 169 8.72 -10.56 14.45
N HIS A 170 7.45 -10.42 14.12
CA HIS A 170 6.46 -11.48 14.30
C HIS A 170 6.68 -12.60 13.28
N PRO A 171 6.23 -13.83 13.58
CA PRO A 171 6.13 -14.87 12.56
C PRO A 171 5.33 -14.38 11.35
N ASP A 172 5.89 -14.54 10.16
CA ASP A 172 5.37 -13.95 8.93
C ASP A 172 4.93 -15.01 7.90
N SER A 173 4.27 -14.53 6.85
CA SER A 173 3.81 -15.31 5.69
C SER A 173 3.97 -14.51 4.39
N ALA A 174 4.10 -15.22 3.28
CA ALA A 174 4.02 -14.65 1.93
C ALA A 174 2.57 -14.40 1.48
N ASP A 175 1.60 -15.02 2.16
CA ASP A 175 0.17 -14.80 1.94
C ASP A 175 -0.26 -13.44 2.49
N GLY A 176 -1.30 -12.86 1.90
CA GLY A 176 -1.72 -11.49 2.16
C GLY A 176 -3.06 -11.40 2.89
N PRO A 177 -3.34 -10.26 3.57
CA PRO A 177 -4.62 -10.04 4.22
C PRO A 177 -5.72 -9.77 3.18
N THR A 178 -6.96 -10.04 3.58
CA THR A 178 -8.17 -9.69 2.84
C THR A 178 -9.22 -9.14 3.82
N VAL A 179 -10.23 -8.43 3.33
CA VAL A 179 -11.33 -7.93 4.19
C VAL A 179 -12.49 -8.92 4.28
N TRP A 180 -12.44 -10.02 3.54
CA TRP A 180 -13.52 -11.00 3.45
C TRP A 180 -13.46 -12.07 4.55
N HIS A 181 -12.30 -12.24 5.19
CA HIS A 181 -12.06 -13.08 6.36
C HIS A 181 -10.75 -12.69 7.04
N ASP A 182 -10.54 -13.14 8.27
CA ASP A 182 -9.40 -12.72 9.10
C ASP A 182 -8.09 -13.47 8.79
N ASP A 183 -8.18 -14.64 8.16
CA ASP A 183 -7.02 -15.45 7.76
C ASP A 183 -6.26 -14.81 6.59
N LEU A 184 -4.95 -15.05 6.53
CA LEU A 184 -4.15 -14.73 5.34
C LEU A 184 -4.47 -15.70 4.20
N THR A 185 -4.35 -15.21 2.96
CA THR A 185 -4.63 -16.00 1.75
C THR A 185 -3.68 -15.63 0.62
N PRO A 186 -3.27 -16.59 -0.23
CA PRO A 186 -2.49 -16.29 -1.43
C PRO A 186 -3.26 -15.40 -2.44
N ALA A 187 -4.58 -15.26 -2.28
CA ALA A 187 -5.43 -14.37 -3.06
C ALA A 187 -5.61 -12.96 -2.44
N GLY A 188 -4.92 -12.68 -1.33
CA GLY A 188 -5.01 -11.43 -0.59
C GLY A 188 -4.04 -10.36 -1.09
N PHE A 189 -3.81 -9.34 -0.26
CA PHE A 189 -2.82 -8.30 -0.54
C PHE A 189 -1.40 -8.82 -0.32
N VAL A 190 -0.88 -9.54 -1.32
CA VAL A 190 0.44 -10.20 -1.28
C VAL A 190 1.56 -9.30 -1.80
N GLY A 191 2.78 -9.51 -1.28
CA GLY A 191 3.97 -8.76 -1.71
C GLY A 191 4.68 -9.33 -2.95
N ALA A 192 4.26 -10.49 -3.47
CA ALA A 192 4.89 -11.14 -4.62
C ALA A 192 6.43 -11.28 -4.52
N GLY A 193 6.94 -11.48 -3.29
CA GLY A 193 8.37 -11.58 -3.00
C GLY A 193 9.03 -10.28 -2.56
N ALA A 194 8.38 -9.11 -2.70
CA ALA A 194 8.89 -7.82 -2.23
C ALA A 194 8.77 -7.66 -0.71
N PHE A 195 7.74 -8.25 -0.11
CA PHE A 195 7.52 -8.25 1.33
C PHE A 195 6.75 -9.50 1.79
N THR A 196 6.84 -9.76 3.09
CA THR A 196 5.99 -10.69 3.86
C THR A 196 5.18 -9.91 4.89
N THR A 197 4.17 -10.53 5.49
CA THR A 197 3.35 -9.89 6.53
C THR A 197 3.22 -10.77 7.76
N ALA A 198 3.11 -10.15 8.94
CA ALA A 198 2.83 -10.84 10.18
C ALA A 198 1.58 -11.72 10.05
N ARG A 199 1.64 -12.96 10.56
CA ARG A 199 0.56 -13.95 10.43
C ARG A 199 -0.74 -13.52 11.10
N HIS A 200 -0.62 -12.79 12.21
CA HIS A 200 -1.77 -12.32 12.99
C HIS A 200 -1.82 -10.80 12.96
N ALA A 201 -3.04 -10.26 12.92
CA ALA A 201 -3.28 -8.84 13.17
C ALA A 201 -3.60 -8.61 14.65
N GLY A 202 -3.23 -7.43 15.14
CA GLY A 202 -3.39 -7.01 16.53
C GLY A 202 -2.35 -7.63 17.46
N GLY A 203 -2.54 -7.38 18.75
CA GLY A 203 -1.57 -7.71 19.79
C GLY A 203 -0.52 -6.62 19.97
N ASP A 204 0.37 -6.87 20.93
CA ASP A 204 1.43 -5.94 21.30
C ASP A 204 2.43 -5.79 20.15
N ALA A 205 2.92 -4.56 19.95
CA ALA A 205 3.99 -4.27 19.01
C ALA A 205 3.71 -4.73 17.56
N ASN A 206 2.47 -4.55 17.05
CA ASN A 206 2.07 -5.03 15.73
C ASN A 206 1.23 -4.01 14.95
N GLY A 207 1.82 -3.43 13.91
CA GLY A 207 1.20 -2.47 13.00
C GLY A 207 1.47 -1.00 13.31
N VAL A 208 1.24 -0.17 12.29
CA VAL A 208 1.52 1.28 12.28
C VAL A 208 0.71 2.02 13.35
N LEU A 209 -0.60 1.81 13.39
CA LEU A 209 -1.48 2.51 14.34
C LEU A 209 -1.18 2.07 15.78
N THR A 210 -0.78 0.82 15.99
CA THR A 210 -0.33 0.34 17.31
C THR A 210 0.91 1.11 17.77
N ALA A 211 1.91 1.33 16.91
CA ALA A 211 3.09 2.14 17.26
C ALA A 211 2.72 3.59 17.58
N VAL A 212 1.79 4.18 16.83
CA VAL A 212 1.30 5.55 17.10
C VAL A 212 0.61 5.62 18.46
N GLU A 213 -0.27 4.67 18.77
CA GLU A 213 -1.00 4.65 20.04
C GLU A 213 -0.07 4.47 21.24
N ASP A 214 0.92 3.58 21.13
CA ASP A 214 1.90 3.35 22.18
C ASP A 214 2.80 4.58 22.38
N ALA A 215 3.26 5.23 21.31
CA ALA A 215 4.01 6.48 21.39
C ALA A 215 3.21 7.62 22.05
N LEU A 216 1.93 7.77 21.68
CA LEU A 216 1.03 8.74 22.32
C LEU A 216 0.81 8.43 23.80
N SER A 217 0.72 7.15 24.17
CA SER A 217 0.60 6.74 25.58
C SER A 217 1.86 7.06 26.37
N HIS A 218 3.06 6.84 25.81
CA HIS A 218 4.34 7.18 26.44
C HIS A 218 4.51 8.71 26.62
N HIS A 219 3.93 9.49 25.71
CA HIS A 219 3.99 10.96 25.70
C HIS A 219 2.68 11.64 26.12
N GLN A 220 1.83 10.98 26.91
CA GLN A 220 0.49 11.48 27.24
C GLN A 220 0.49 12.85 27.93
N ASP A 221 1.54 13.17 28.70
CA ASP A 221 1.67 14.42 29.43
C ASP A 221 2.17 15.59 28.55
N ASP A 222 2.70 15.29 27.36
CA ASP A 222 3.25 16.28 26.42
C ASP A 222 2.17 16.91 25.51
N GLY A 223 0.94 16.42 25.58
CA GLY A 223 -0.21 16.96 24.84
C GLY A 223 -0.21 16.66 23.35
N TRP A 224 0.49 15.60 22.92
CA TRP A 224 0.38 15.04 21.57
C TRP A 224 -0.99 14.40 21.35
N HIS A 225 -1.49 14.49 20.12
CA HIS A 225 -2.67 13.74 19.69
C HIS A 225 -2.59 13.39 18.22
N LEU A 226 -3.45 12.47 17.80
CA LEU A 226 -3.64 12.05 16.43
C LEU A 226 -4.95 12.60 15.85
N GLU A 227 -4.89 13.17 14.66
CA GLU A 227 -6.02 13.32 13.74
C GLU A 227 -5.92 12.26 12.64
N LEU A 228 -7.02 11.61 12.29
CA LEU A 228 -7.05 10.51 11.31
C LEU A 228 -7.95 10.86 10.13
N VAL A 229 -7.40 10.89 8.93
CA VAL A 229 -8.16 11.02 7.67
C VAL A 229 -8.38 9.61 7.09
N PRO A 230 -9.63 9.09 7.10
CA PRO A 230 -9.89 7.69 6.78
C PRO A 230 -10.12 7.48 5.28
N ALA A 231 -9.12 7.83 4.49
CA ALA A 231 -9.09 7.59 3.06
C ALA A 231 -7.75 6.93 2.72
N ILE A 232 -7.72 6.09 1.69
CA ILE A 232 -6.53 5.50 1.07
C ILE A 232 -5.57 4.94 2.12
N PHE A 233 -5.91 3.80 2.74
CA PHE A 233 -5.15 3.17 3.83
C PHE A 233 -4.93 4.01 5.09
N GLY A 234 -5.44 5.25 5.11
CA GLY A 234 -5.45 6.13 6.27
C GLY A 234 -4.22 7.03 6.30
N MET A 235 -4.47 8.33 6.53
CA MET A 235 -3.43 9.30 6.85
C MET A 235 -3.59 9.75 8.30
N GLY A 236 -2.53 9.57 9.10
CA GLY A 236 -2.42 10.06 10.46
C GLY A 236 -1.67 11.39 10.51
N ILE A 237 -2.11 12.31 11.37
CA ILE A 237 -1.45 13.61 11.58
C ILE A 237 -1.31 13.80 13.09
N VAL A 238 -0.07 13.72 13.57
CA VAL A 238 0.29 13.82 14.99
C VAL A 238 0.97 15.16 15.27
N TYR A 239 0.49 15.88 16.27
CA TYR A 239 1.03 17.19 16.69
C TYR A 239 0.61 17.52 18.12
N ARG A 240 1.29 18.47 18.77
CA ARG A 240 0.91 18.96 20.11
C ARG A 240 -0.24 19.98 20.06
N ARG A 241 -1.19 19.87 20.99
CA ARG A 241 -2.34 20.81 21.14
C ARG A 241 -2.01 22.17 21.75
N ALA A 242 -0.79 22.36 22.24
CA ALA A 242 -0.45 23.47 23.13
C ALA A 242 -0.45 24.88 22.50
N SER A 243 -0.73 25.03 21.19
CA SER A 243 -0.70 26.33 20.50
C SER A 243 -2.05 26.70 19.84
N PRO A 244 -2.40 28.00 19.73
CA PRO A 244 -3.58 28.43 18.95
C PRO A 244 -3.57 27.92 17.50
N ALA A 245 -2.41 27.89 16.86
CA ALA A 245 -2.24 27.33 15.52
C ALA A 245 -2.62 25.83 15.45
N ALA A 246 -2.41 25.07 16.54
CA ALA A 246 -2.85 23.68 16.60
C ALA A 246 -4.39 23.55 16.64
N ALA A 247 -5.08 24.48 17.31
CA ALA A 247 -6.54 24.50 17.34
C ALA A 247 -7.14 24.87 15.97
N GLU A 248 -6.53 25.84 15.27
CA GLU A 248 -6.94 26.20 13.90
C GLU A 248 -6.67 25.04 12.92
N LEU A 249 -5.53 24.37 13.02
CA LEU A 249 -5.23 23.16 12.26
C LEU A 249 -6.26 22.06 12.52
N THR A 250 -6.62 21.81 13.79
CA THR A 250 -7.66 20.83 14.17
C THR A 250 -8.99 21.17 13.50
N ALA A 251 -9.40 22.44 13.54
CA ALA A 251 -10.65 22.88 12.93
C ALA A 251 -10.64 22.74 11.40
N ALA A 252 -9.50 23.05 10.76
CA ALA A 252 -9.32 22.92 9.32
C ALA A 252 -9.31 21.45 8.85
N LEU A 253 -8.76 20.54 9.65
CA LEU A 253 -8.78 19.09 9.40
C LEU A 253 -10.14 18.46 9.69
N GLY A 254 -10.98 19.07 10.53
CA GLY A 254 -12.26 18.53 10.98
C GLY A 254 -13.20 17.94 9.91
N PRO A 255 -13.33 18.52 8.70
CA PRO A 255 -14.15 17.93 7.62
C PRO A 255 -13.64 16.58 7.10
N TYR A 256 -12.34 16.32 7.24
CA TYR A 256 -11.65 15.12 6.76
C TYR A 256 -11.41 14.13 7.90
N SER A 257 -11.08 14.64 9.08
CA SER A 257 -10.78 13.84 10.26
C SER A 257 -12.00 13.06 10.72
N ASN A 258 -11.84 11.75 10.90
CA ASN A 258 -12.90 10.83 11.33
C ASN A 258 -14.19 10.94 10.49
N SER A 259 -14.06 11.35 9.22
CA SER A 259 -15.18 11.56 8.32
C SER A 259 -15.86 10.23 8.00
N ARG A 260 -17.15 10.10 8.37
CA ARG A 260 -17.95 8.89 8.08
C ARG A 260 -18.07 8.62 6.58
N LEU A 261 -18.12 9.68 5.77
CA LEU A 261 -18.17 9.54 4.31
C LEU A 261 -16.87 8.94 3.78
N LEU A 262 -15.72 9.48 4.21
CA LEU A 262 -14.42 8.96 3.79
C LEU A 262 -14.23 7.51 4.26
N HIS A 263 -14.60 7.19 5.51
CA HIS A 263 -14.62 5.80 5.99
C HIS A 263 -15.46 4.87 5.09
N ALA A 264 -16.66 5.29 4.71
CA ALA A 264 -17.52 4.50 3.85
C ALA A 264 -16.90 4.28 2.46
N MET A 265 -16.28 5.32 1.89
CA MET A 265 -15.57 5.25 0.62
C MET A 265 -14.35 4.32 0.72
N GLU A 266 -13.58 4.42 1.79
CA GLU A 266 -12.37 3.62 2.00
C GLU A 266 -12.71 2.14 2.22
N ASN A 267 -13.68 1.84 3.08
CA ASN A 267 -14.16 0.47 3.30
C ASN A 267 -14.66 -0.16 1.99
N ASN A 268 -15.38 0.62 1.17
CA ASN A 268 -15.81 0.15 -0.14
C ASN A 268 -14.63 -0.09 -1.08
N ARG A 269 -13.66 0.83 -1.12
CA ARG A 269 -12.46 0.75 -1.96
C ARG A 269 -11.65 -0.52 -1.66
N ILE A 270 -11.33 -0.78 -0.39
CA ILE A 270 -10.54 -1.95 -0.01
C ILE A 270 -11.29 -3.27 -0.25
N ALA A 271 -12.61 -3.30 -0.05
CA ALA A 271 -13.43 -4.46 -0.39
C ALA A 271 -13.45 -4.74 -1.89
N LEU A 272 -13.64 -3.71 -2.71
CA LEU A 272 -13.58 -3.84 -4.17
C LEU A 272 -12.20 -4.28 -4.64
N TYR A 273 -11.13 -3.67 -4.11
CA TYR A 273 -9.76 -3.99 -4.51
C TYR A 273 -9.38 -5.43 -4.15
N THR A 274 -9.63 -5.85 -2.90
CA THR A 274 -9.37 -7.26 -2.49
C THR A 274 -10.23 -8.26 -3.25
N ARG A 275 -11.45 -7.88 -3.68
CA ARG A 275 -12.24 -8.72 -4.59
C ARG A 275 -11.60 -8.85 -5.97
N VAL A 276 -10.97 -7.78 -6.48
CA VAL A 276 -10.20 -7.85 -7.74
C VAL A 276 -8.98 -8.78 -7.58
N LEU A 277 -8.24 -8.68 -6.47
CA LEU A 277 -7.12 -9.59 -6.19
C LEU A 277 -7.57 -11.06 -6.16
N GLN A 278 -8.69 -11.34 -5.48
CA GLN A 278 -9.32 -12.66 -5.47
C GLN A 278 -9.62 -13.16 -6.88
N MET A 279 -10.30 -12.34 -7.70
CA MET A 279 -10.64 -12.73 -9.09
C MET A 279 -9.40 -12.94 -9.96
N GLN A 280 -8.34 -12.15 -9.77
CA GLN A 280 -7.07 -12.32 -10.48
C GLN A 280 -6.41 -13.66 -10.12
N TYR A 281 -6.40 -14.00 -8.84
CA TYR A 281 -5.85 -15.27 -8.36
C TYR A 281 -6.64 -16.47 -8.91
N GLU A 282 -7.97 -16.43 -8.82
CA GLU A 282 -8.85 -17.48 -9.35
C GLU A 282 -8.71 -17.65 -10.86
N ALA A 283 -8.64 -16.54 -11.61
CA ALA A 283 -8.44 -16.58 -13.06
C ALA A 283 -7.09 -17.20 -13.45
N ALA A 284 -6.02 -16.86 -12.73
CA ALA A 284 -4.70 -17.43 -12.95
C ALA A 284 -4.67 -18.93 -12.62
N ALA A 285 -5.31 -19.35 -11.53
CA ALA A 285 -5.44 -20.78 -11.17
C ALA A 285 -6.20 -21.55 -12.26
N HIS A 286 -7.33 -21.03 -12.73
CA HIS A 286 -8.09 -21.66 -13.82
C HIS A 286 -7.31 -21.77 -15.13
N ALA A 287 -6.51 -20.76 -15.48
CA ALA A 287 -5.64 -20.83 -16.65
C ALA A 287 -4.58 -21.94 -16.51
N ASN A 288 -3.94 -22.03 -15.34
CA ASN A 288 -2.96 -23.09 -15.06
C ASN A 288 -3.57 -24.48 -15.11
N ASP A 289 -4.76 -24.67 -14.53
CA ASP A 289 -5.48 -25.94 -14.56
C ASP A 289 -5.85 -26.35 -16.00
N ALA A 290 -6.29 -25.39 -16.81
CA ALA A 290 -6.59 -25.62 -18.23
C ALA A 290 -5.34 -26.05 -19.01
N ASP A 291 -4.19 -25.41 -18.76
CA ASP A 291 -2.92 -25.76 -19.38
C ASP A 291 -2.44 -27.16 -18.94
N GLN A 292 -2.57 -27.50 -17.66
CA GLN A 292 -2.25 -28.84 -17.15
C GLN A 292 -3.15 -29.91 -17.77
N LEU A 293 -4.45 -29.64 -17.89
CA LEU A 293 -5.38 -30.55 -18.54
C LEU A 293 -5.04 -30.73 -20.03
N ALA A 294 -4.75 -29.64 -20.75
CA ALA A 294 -4.35 -29.69 -22.15
C ALA A 294 -3.06 -30.52 -22.34
N ASN A 295 -2.07 -30.32 -21.47
CA ASN A 295 -0.83 -31.11 -21.46
C ASN A 295 -1.09 -32.60 -21.19
N THR A 296 -1.99 -32.90 -20.25
CA THR A 296 -2.38 -34.28 -19.91
C THR A 296 -3.09 -34.96 -21.08
N VAL A 297 -4.06 -34.27 -21.70
CA VAL A 297 -4.78 -34.78 -22.88
C VAL A 297 -3.80 -35.01 -24.04
N ALA A 298 -2.87 -34.09 -24.29
CA ALA A 298 -1.85 -34.25 -25.34
C ALA A 298 -0.92 -35.45 -25.06
N ALA A 299 -0.53 -35.67 -23.80
CA ALA A 299 0.28 -36.82 -23.41
C ALA A 299 -0.48 -38.15 -23.58
N GLN A 300 -1.76 -38.19 -23.18
CA GLN A 300 -2.63 -39.36 -23.35
C GLN A 300 -2.86 -39.69 -24.83
N GLN A 301 -3.12 -38.68 -25.67
CA GLN A 301 -3.26 -38.86 -27.12
C GLN A 301 -2.00 -39.45 -27.75
N LYS A 302 -0.81 -38.95 -27.39
CA LYS A 302 0.48 -39.53 -27.83
C LYS A 302 0.64 -40.98 -27.38
N HIS A 303 0.23 -41.30 -26.15
CA HIS A 303 0.28 -42.66 -25.63
C HIS A 303 -0.67 -43.61 -26.38
N ILE A 304 -1.92 -43.19 -26.61
CA ILE A 304 -2.91 -43.95 -27.38
C ILE A 304 -2.41 -44.19 -28.81
N ALA A 305 -1.91 -43.15 -29.49
CA ALA A 305 -1.36 -43.29 -30.84
C ALA A 305 -0.19 -44.29 -30.89
N ARG A 306 0.67 -44.29 -29.86
CA ARG A 306 1.77 -45.25 -29.74
C ARG A 306 1.24 -46.67 -29.53
N LEU A 307 0.27 -46.87 -28.65
CA LEU A 307 -0.34 -48.18 -28.41
C LEU A 307 -1.04 -48.70 -29.67
N GLN A 308 -1.80 -47.86 -30.38
CA GLN A 308 -2.43 -48.20 -31.65
C GLN A 308 -1.39 -48.63 -32.69
N ALA A 309 -0.30 -47.89 -32.84
CA ALA A 309 0.79 -48.27 -33.75
C ALA A 309 1.42 -49.63 -33.38
N GLN A 310 1.57 -49.92 -32.08
CA GLN A 310 2.07 -51.21 -31.60
C GLN A 310 1.09 -52.36 -31.86
N LEU A 311 -0.21 -52.14 -31.63
CA LEU A 311 -1.28 -53.11 -31.91
C LEU A 311 -1.36 -53.43 -33.41
N SER A 312 -1.31 -52.40 -34.27
CA SER A 312 -1.28 -52.59 -35.73
C SER A 312 -0.01 -53.32 -36.17
N ALA A 313 1.16 -53.01 -35.61
CA ALA A 313 2.40 -53.73 -35.91
C ALA A 313 2.39 -55.19 -35.42
N ALA A 314 1.62 -55.50 -34.38
CA ALA A 314 1.42 -56.86 -33.86
C ALA A 314 0.34 -57.65 -34.63
N GLY A 315 -0.32 -57.06 -35.64
CA GLY A 315 -1.33 -57.73 -36.45
C GLY A 315 -2.67 -57.98 -35.74
N ILE A 316 -2.95 -57.23 -34.66
CA ILE A 316 -4.22 -57.32 -33.91
C ILE A 316 -5.18 -56.27 -34.48
N ASP A 317 -6.18 -56.73 -35.23
CA ASP A 317 -7.20 -55.86 -35.84
C ASP A 317 -8.34 -55.58 -34.86
N THR A 318 -8.49 -54.31 -34.46
CA THR A 318 -9.41 -53.87 -33.41
C THR A 318 -10.85 -53.64 -33.89
N ASP A 319 -11.12 -53.77 -35.20
CA ASP A 319 -12.44 -53.51 -35.82
C ASP A 319 -13.39 -54.74 -35.90
N SER A 320 -13.02 -55.89 -35.34
CA SER A 320 -13.79 -57.15 -35.54
C SER A 320 -14.96 -57.41 -34.57
N ALA A 321 -15.38 -56.45 -33.74
CA ALA A 321 -16.44 -56.64 -32.74
C ALA A 321 -17.68 -55.77 -32.99
N ALA A 322 -18.46 -56.09 -34.03
CA ALA A 322 -19.86 -55.66 -34.14
C ALA A 322 -20.79 -56.91 -34.06
N PRO A 323 -21.74 -57.00 -33.12
CA PRO A 323 -22.62 -58.15 -33.01
C PRO A 323 -23.66 -58.16 -34.14
N GLY A 324 -23.74 -59.29 -34.85
CA GLY A 324 -24.61 -59.50 -35.99
C GLY A 324 -26.09 -59.31 -35.66
N ALA A 325 -26.76 -58.45 -36.43
CA ALA A 325 -28.21 -58.40 -36.51
C ALA A 325 -28.72 -59.68 -37.17
N THR A 326 -29.33 -60.57 -36.38
CA THR A 326 -30.10 -61.70 -36.89
C THR A 326 -31.50 -61.21 -37.26
N SER A 327 -31.78 -61.20 -38.57
CA SER A 327 -33.14 -61.14 -39.09
C SER A 327 -33.83 -62.47 -38.83
N THR A 328 -35.04 -62.44 -38.29
CA THR A 328 -36.01 -63.53 -38.44
C THR A 328 -37.36 -62.92 -38.78
N SER A 329 -37.81 -63.23 -40.00
CA SER A 329 -39.16 -63.05 -40.50
C SER A 329 -39.93 -64.36 -40.29
N ALA A 330 -41.04 -64.30 -39.55
CA ALA A 330 -42.31 -65.00 -39.76
C ALA A 330 -43.24 -64.69 -38.59
#